data_AF-A0A7R8CTH7-F1
#
_entry.id   AF-A0A7R8CTH7-F1
#
_cell.length_a   1.000
_cell.length_b   1.000
_cell.length_c   1.000
_cell.angle_alpha   90.00
_cell.angle_beta   90.00
_cell.angle_gamma   90.00
#
_symmetry.space_group_name_H-M   'P 1'
#
loop_
_entity.id
_entity.type
_entity.pdbx_description
1 polymer ?
#
loop_
_entity_poly.entity_id
_entity_poly.type
_entity_poly.pdbx_seq_one_letter_code
_entity_poly.pdbx_strand_id
1 'polypeptide(L)'
;MAGGGYVMSLEAVRRFVEIGLNRTNNEGCKAHDDTGAEDAEMGKCMSTVGVVPIDSRDTYGRSRNFPFNVEYVVGPAIPDNKFWYWKKYKISPNFWSSRMLF
;
A
#
# COMPACT_ATOMS: atom_id res chain seq x y z
N MET A 1 -2.99 -2.80 -0.32
CA MET A 1 -2.28 -3.05 -1.60
C MET A 1 -3.33 -3.16 -2.69
N ALA A 2 -3.02 -2.60 -3.86
CA ALA A 2 -3.99 -2.16 -4.85
C ALA A 2 -4.09 -3.09 -6.06
N GLY A 3 -5.08 -2.78 -6.88
CA GLY A 3 -5.74 -3.61 -7.89
C GLY A 3 -7.26 -3.40 -7.84
N GLY A 4 -7.82 -3.25 -6.63
CA GLY A 4 -9.24 -3.00 -6.37
C GLY A 4 -9.62 -1.58 -5.92
N GLY A 5 -8.66 -0.65 -5.85
CA GLY A 5 -8.85 0.74 -5.39
C GLY A 5 -8.26 1.04 -4.02
N TYR A 6 -8.23 2.33 -3.66
CA TYR A 6 -7.72 2.86 -2.40
C TYR A 6 -8.57 4.03 -1.91
N VAL A 7 -8.64 4.19 -0.58
CA VAL A 7 -9.33 5.32 0.06
C VAL A 7 -8.29 6.11 0.84
N MET A 8 -8.32 7.43 0.66
CA MET A 8 -7.35 8.36 1.24
C MET A 8 -8.08 9.52 1.91
N SER A 9 -7.50 10.05 2.98
CA SER A 9 -7.96 11.32 3.55
C SER A 9 -7.57 12.48 2.64
N LEU A 10 -8.30 13.59 2.73
CA LEU A 10 -8.01 14.79 1.96
C LEU A 10 -6.55 15.27 2.16
N GLU A 11 -6.08 15.25 3.41
CA GLU A 11 -4.71 15.66 3.74
C GLU A 11 -3.65 14.69 3.17
N ALA A 12 -3.95 13.39 3.10
CA ALA A 12 -3.05 12.44 2.47
C ALA A 12 -2.89 12.72 0.98
N VAL A 13 -4.00 12.99 0.27
CA VAL A 13 -3.97 13.38 -1.15
C VAL A 13 -3.22 14.69 -1.34
N ARG A 14 -3.48 15.69 -0.49
CA ARG A 14 -2.82 16.99 -0.56
C ARG A 14 -1.30 16.86 -0.41
N ARG A 15 -0.83 16.15 0.61
CA ARG A 15 0.62 15.92 0.81
C ARG A 15 1.24 15.10 -0.32
N PHE A 16 0.53 14.08 -0.80
CA PHE A 16 1.00 13.27 -1.92
C PHE A 16 1.23 14.12 -3.17
N VAL A 17 0.27 14.98 -3.54
CA VAL A 17 0.37 15.82 -4.74
C VAL A 17 1.31 16.99 -4.54
N GLU A 18 1.10 17.81 -3.50
CA GLU A 18 1.82 19.07 -3.31
C GLU A 18 3.29 18.86 -2.92
N ILE A 19 3.60 17.77 -2.21
CA ILE A 19 4.93 17.50 -1.67
C ILE A 19 5.56 16.28 -2.34
N GLY A 20 4.83 15.17 -2.48
CA GLY A 20 5.39 13.91 -2.99
C GLY A 20 5.71 13.98 -4.48
N LEU A 21 4.70 14.28 -5.29
CA LEU A 21 4.81 14.32 -6.76
C LEU A 21 5.62 15.51 -7.28
N ASN A 22 5.69 16.61 -6.51
CA ASN A 22 6.48 17.79 -6.88
C ASN A 22 7.99 17.65 -6.57
N ARG A 23 8.44 16.53 -5.99
CA ARG A 23 9.87 16.31 -5.76
C ARG A 23 10.59 16.03 -7.08
N THR A 24 11.66 16.80 -7.31
CA THR A 24 12.51 16.67 -8.49
C THR A 24 13.54 15.55 -8.38
N ASN A 25 13.83 15.07 -7.17
CA ASN A 25 14.65 13.89 -6.94
C ASN A 25 13.76 12.63 -6.83
N ASN A 26 14.13 11.55 -7.54
CA ASN A 26 13.43 10.26 -7.47
C ASN A 26 13.66 9.51 -6.13
N GLU A 27 14.13 10.20 -5.09
CA GLU A 27 14.39 9.63 -3.78
C GLU A 27 13.08 9.50 -3.00
N GLY A 28 12.58 8.26 -2.91
CA GLY A 28 11.39 7.93 -2.13
C GLY A 28 10.07 8.11 -2.88
N CYS A 29 10.02 8.94 -3.91
CA CYS A 29 8.90 9.07 -4.84
C CYS A 29 9.41 8.99 -6.29
N LYS A 30 8.93 8.02 -7.07
CA LYS A 30 9.22 7.93 -8.51
C LYS A 30 8.17 8.69 -9.33
N ALA A 31 8.05 9.99 -9.11
CA ALA A 31 6.97 10.79 -9.73
C ALA A 31 7.14 11.01 -11.24
N HIS A 32 8.37 10.87 -11.75
CA HIS A 32 8.73 11.17 -13.14
C HIS A 32 9.39 9.98 -13.85
N ASP A 33 9.10 8.77 -13.40
CA ASP A 33 9.66 7.51 -13.91
C ASP A 33 8.55 6.46 -13.99
N ASP A 34 8.34 5.86 -15.17
CA ASP A 34 7.28 4.88 -15.43
C ASP A 34 7.67 3.44 -15.03
N THR A 35 8.74 3.27 -14.24
CA THR A 35 9.22 1.96 -13.81
C THR A 35 8.72 1.55 -12.42
N GLY A 36 8.17 0.33 -12.32
CA GLY A 36 7.77 -0.29 -11.06
C GLY A 36 6.28 -0.64 -11.04
N ALA A 37 5.78 -1.03 -9.87
CA ALA A 37 4.35 -1.20 -9.63
C ALA A 37 3.80 0.09 -9.05
N GLU A 38 2.88 0.74 -9.78
CA GLU A 38 2.30 2.06 -9.44
C GLU A 38 1.83 2.13 -7.99
N ASP A 39 1.10 1.11 -7.53
CA ASP A 39 0.52 1.09 -6.19
C ASP A 39 1.57 0.92 -5.07
N ALA A 40 2.62 0.16 -5.35
CA ALA A 40 3.74 -0.03 -4.45
C ALA A 40 4.58 1.26 -4.36
N GLU A 41 4.85 1.91 -5.50
CA GLU A 41 5.62 3.16 -5.54
C GLU A 41 4.83 4.33 -4.97
N MET A 42 3.52 4.40 -5.19
CA MET A 42 2.63 5.37 -4.55
C MET A 42 2.65 5.22 -3.02
N GLY A 43 2.54 3.99 -2.51
CA GLY A 43 2.62 3.73 -1.06
C GLY A 43 3.97 4.11 -0.45
N LYS A 44 5.07 3.84 -1.16
CA LYS A 44 6.41 4.28 -0.78
C LYS A 44 6.50 5.80 -0.74
N CYS A 45 6.01 6.48 -1.76
CA CYS A 45 6.00 7.93 -1.83
C CYS A 45 5.22 8.57 -0.68
N MET A 46 4.01 8.08 -0.41
CA MET A 46 3.17 8.52 0.70
C MET A 46 3.87 8.41 2.06
N SER A 47 4.62 7.33 2.29
CA SER A 47 5.39 7.18 3.54
C SER A 47 6.43 8.29 3.72
N THR A 48 7.02 8.79 2.62
CA THR A 48 8.05 9.85 2.66
C THR A 48 7.49 11.26 2.90
N VAL A 49 6.17 11.44 2.76
CA VAL A 49 5.45 12.67 3.09
C VAL A 49 4.65 12.54 4.39
N GLY A 50 4.98 11.52 5.20
CA GLY A 50 4.38 11.29 6.51
C GLY A 50 2.93 10.81 6.46
N VAL A 51 2.47 10.28 5.33
CA VAL A 51 1.18 9.60 5.23
C VAL A 51 1.38 8.17 5.69
N VAL A 52 0.61 7.78 6.70
CA VAL A 52 0.63 6.44 7.26
C VAL A 52 -0.56 5.66 6.69
N PRO A 53 -0.40 4.41 6.25
CA PRO A 53 -1.54 3.57 5.89
C PRO A 53 -2.47 3.38 7.10
N ILE A 54 -3.65 2.79 6.94
CA ILE A 54 -4.50 2.37 8.07
C ILE A 54 -4.77 0.89 7.94
N ASP A 55 -4.95 0.18 9.06
CA ASP A 55 -5.36 -1.21 9.04
C ASP A 55 -6.77 -1.35 8.43
N SER A 56 -6.81 -1.87 7.21
CA SER A 56 -8.06 -2.08 6.47
C SER A 56 -8.60 -3.50 6.62
N ARG A 57 -8.04 -4.33 7.50
CA ARG A 57 -8.50 -5.72 7.70
C ARG A 57 -9.88 -5.77 8.35
N ASP A 58 -10.55 -6.91 8.22
CA ASP A 58 -11.81 -7.15 8.92
C ASP A 58 -11.58 -7.48 10.42
N THR A 59 -12.66 -7.70 11.16
CA THR A 59 -12.62 -8.05 12.59
C THR A 59 -11.88 -9.35 12.89
N TYR A 60 -11.65 -10.19 11.88
CA TYR A 60 -10.91 -11.45 11.99
C TYR A 60 -9.47 -11.31 11.48
N GLY A 61 -9.01 -10.09 11.15
CA GLY A 61 -7.67 -9.82 10.65
C GLY A 61 -7.45 -10.25 9.19
N ARG A 62 -8.50 -10.47 8.41
CA ARG A 62 -8.40 -10.88 6.99
C ARG A 62 -8.32 -9.65 6.08
N SER A 63 -7.59 -9.76 4.97
CA SER A 63 -7.54 -8.67 3.99
C SER A 63 -8.91 -8.43 3.35
N ARG A 64 -9.25 -7.16 3.12
CA ARG A 64 -10.42 -6.76 2.32
C ARG A 64 -10.06 -6.19 0.95
N ASN A 65 -8.79 -5.85 0.73
CA ASN A 65 -8.27 -5.31 -0.52
C ASN A 65 -7.21 -6.28 -1.04
N PHE A 66 -7.57 -7.06 -2.06
CA PHE A 66 -6.68 -8.04 -2.68
C PHE A 66 -6.08 -7.48 -3.97
N PRO A 67 -4.77 -7.66 -4.22
CA PRO A 67 -4.13 -7.27 -5.48
C PRO A 67 -4.33 -8.34 -6.56
N PHE A 68 -5.48 -9.03 -6.57
CA PHE A 68 -5.73 -10.22 -7.39
C PHE A 68 -7.07 -10.14 -8.11
N ASN A 69 -7.15 -10.81 -9.26
CA ASN A 69 -8.42 -11.01 -9.96
C ASN A 69 -9.37 -11.87 -9.11
N VAL A 70 -10.67 -11.75 -9.39
CA VAL A 70 -11.73 -12.46 -8.65
C VAL A 70 -11.49 -13.97 -8.65
N GLU A 71 -10.96 -14.55 -9.73
CA GLU A 71 -10.65 -15.98 -9.84
C GLU A 71 -9.63 -16.46 -8.81
N TYR A 72 -8.66 -15.62 -8.43
CA TYR A 72 -7.66 -15.95 -7.41
C TYR A 72 -8.19 -15.73 -5.98
N VAL A 73 -9.21 -14.90 -5.82
CA VAL A 73 -9.82 -14.58 -4.51
C VAL A 73 -10.95 -15.56 -4.17
N VAL A 74 -11.74 -15.98 -5.18
CA VAL A 74 -12.96 -16.79 -5.02
C VAL A 74 -12.76 -18.22 -5.55
N GLY A 75 -11.87 -18.41 -6.53
CA GLY A 75 -11.62 -19.71 -7.14
C GLY A 75 -10.59 -20.56 -6.37
N PRO A 76 -10.42 -21.84 -6.77
CA PRO A 76 -9.49 -22.78 -6.14
C PRO A 76 -8.01 -22.47 -6.47
N ALA A 77 -7.75 -21.50 -7.34
CA ALA A 77 -6.43 -21.14 -7.86
C ALA A 77 -5.64 -20.27 -6.86
N ILE A 78 -5.59 -20.67 -5.59
CA ILE A 78 -4.80 -19.96 -4.59
C ILE A 78 -3.32 -20.08 -4.99
N PRO A 79 -2.59 -18.97 -5.17
CA PRO A 79 -1.17 -19.03 -5.53
C PRO A 79 -0.38 -19.80 -4.47
N ASP A 80 0.57 -20.63 -4.89
CA ASP A 80 1.46 -21.42 -4.01
C ASP A 80 2.03 -20.56 -2.88
N ASN A 81 2.27 -21.16 -1.71
CA ASN A 81 2.84 -20.52 -0.53
C ASN A 81 4.19 -19.81 -0.79
N LYS A 82 4.87 -20.14 -1.90
CA LYS A 82 6.08 -19.46 -2.37
C LYS A 82 5.82 -18.09 -2.99
N PHE A 83 4.57 -17.75 -3.27
CA PHE A 83 4.18 -16.50 -3.90
C PHE A 83 4.46 -15.29 -2.99
N TRP A 84 4.87 -14.17 -3.59
CA TRP A 84 5.37 -13.00 -2.86
C TRP A 84 4.35 -12.44 -1.85
N TYR A 85 3.05 -12.58 -2.14
CA TYR A 85 1.97 -12.12 -1.28
C TYR A 85 2.03 -12.78 0.10
N TRP A 86 2.15 -14.12 0.15
CA TRP A 86 2.21 -14.86 1.42
C TRP A 86 3.46 -14.51 2.23
N LYS A 87 4.57 -14.19 1.55
CA LYS A 87 5.80 -13.72 2.20
C LYS A 87 5.65 -12.32 2.81
N LYS A 88 4.88 -11.43 2.16
CA LYS A 88 4.67 -10.04 2.58
C LYS A 88 3.46 -9.84 3.49
N TYR A 89 2.52 -10.79 3.54
CA TYR A 89 1.32 -10.75 4.37
C TYR A 89 1.60 -10.84 5.88
N LYS A 90 2.80 -11.29 6.28
CA LYS A 90 3.28 -11.20 7.67
C LYS A 90 3.59 -9.74 8.04
N ILE A 91 2.58 -8.88 8.06
CA ILE A 91 2.68 -7.55 8.66
C ILE A 91 2.93 -7.77 10.15
N SER A 92 4.12 -7.41 10.61
CA SER A 92 4.51 -7.46 12.02
C SER A 92 3.47 -6.71 12.86
N PRO A 93 2.99 -7.26 13.99
CA PRO A 93 2.15 -6.54 14.95
C PRO A 93 2.76 -5.18 15.35
N ASN A 94 4.08 -5.06 15.23
CA ASN A 94 4.86 -3.91 15.67
C ASN A 94 5.05 -2.84 14.59
N PHE A 95 4.55 -3.03 13.36
CA PHE A 95 4.64 -2.01 12.29
C PHE A 95 3.89 -0.72 12.67
N TRP A 96 2.88 -0.85 13.53
CA TRP A 96 1.96 0.23 13.92
C TRP A 96 2.27 0.87 15.29
N SER A 97 3.18 0.28 16.08
CA SER A 97 3.38 0.62 17.49
C SER A 97 4.11 1.96 17.72
N SER A 98 4.88 2.46 16.75
CA SER A 98 5.86 3.52 17.03
C SER A 98 5.48 4.93 16.56
N ARG A 99 4.28 5.17 16.02
CA ARG A 99 3.92 6.51 15.49
C ARG A 99 2.42 6.77 15.33
N MET A 100 1.65 6.46 16.38
CA MET A 100 0.24 6.86 16.47
C MET A 100 0.07 7.80 17.67
N LEU A 101 0.42 9.07 17.46
CA LEU A 101 -0.16 10.18 18.20
C LEU A 101 -0.98 10.97 17.17
N PHE A 102 -2.23 11.23 17.54
CA PHE A 102 -3.22 11.97 16.78
C PHE A 102 -2.66 13.26 16.14
#